data_AF-A0A0N5BTP7-F1
#
_entry.id   AF-A0A0N5BTP7-F1
#
_cell.length_a   1.000
_cell.length_b   1.000
_cell.length_c   1.000
_cell.angle_alpha   90.00
_cell.angle_beta   90.00
_cell.angle_gamma   90.00
#
_symmetry.space_group_name_H-M   'P 1'
#
loop_
_entity.id
_entity.type
_entity.pdbx_description
1 polymer ?
#
loop_
_entity_poly.entity_id
_entity_poly.type
_entity_poly.pdbx_seq_one_letter_code
_entity_poly.pdbx_strand_id
1 'polypeptide(L)'
;DEKFKSLYQKKKGRNTRIFNTAFDYGSIMMPEISFGSKNGRNAYEVLKSKAYIHMVGQREEFSHNDLKKINDVYCKGLCARKFKGCKHGGYFSSDYCVCNCPPGYAGKTCTKIAKSVGYCGRKKRLFATESKRRLVLKGKKKCVIAIDTRAGRNVALVVEKVETERLLPCVQNKGLEIKYRYDKGATGLVLCGSYRNISIPPTFSRTLLIYHGLENNHEVRISYREVKRRK
;
A
#
# COMPACT_ATOMS: atom_id res chain seq x y z
N ASP A 1 16.06 -23.01 -11.86
CA ASP A 1 17.34 -23.24 -12.57
C ASP A 1 18.46 -22.91 -11.60
N GLU A 2 19.50 -23.75 -11.55
CA GLU A 2 20.66 -23.58 -10.66
C GLU A 2 21.25 -22.18 -10.78
N LYS A 3 21.23 -21.60 -11.99
CA LYS A 3 21.71 -20.24 -12.28
C LYS A 3 21.04 -19.16 -11.42
N PHE A 4 19.79 -19.36 -11.01
CA PHE A 4 19.02 -18.36 -10.27
C PHE A 4 19.01 -18.61 -8.75
N LYS A 5 19.52 -19.77 -8.27
CA LYS A 5 19.49 -20.09 -6.83
C LYS A 5 20.21 -19.05 -5.97
N SER A 6 21.29 -18.47 -6.47
CA SER A 6 22.05 -17.43 -5.78
C SER A 6 21.22 -16.18 -5.46
N LEU A 7 20.21 -15.86 -6.27
CA LEU A 7 19.32 -14.70 -6.08
C LEU A 7 18.35 -14.87 -4.90
N TYR A 8 18.08 -16.11 -4.49
CA TYR A 8 17.19 -16.44 -3.38
C TYR A 8 17.92 -16.69 -2.06
N GLN A 9 19.26 -16.57 -2.06
CA GLN A 9 20.04 -16.74 -0.84
C GLN A 9 19.80 -15.60 0.14
N LYS A 10 19.49 -15.94 1.39
CA LYS A 10 19.31 -14.98 2.46
C LYS A 10 20.64 -14.29 2.77
N LYS A 11 20.70 -12.96 2.60
CA LYS A 11 21.85 -12.16 3.01
C LYS A 11 21.72 -11.69 4.47
N LYS A 12 22.86 -11.61 5.17
CA LYS A 12 22.92 -11.04 6.53
C LYS A 12 22.75 -9.52 6.44
N GLY A 13 21.78 -8.98 7.18
CA GLY A 13 21.46 -7.54 7.15
C GLY A 13 22.61 -6.61 7.56
N ARG A 14 23.61 -7.09 8.30
CA ARG A 14 24.82 -6.31 8.64
C ARG A 14 25.69 -5.99 7.42
N ASN A 15 25.64 -6.81 6.38
CA ASN A 15 26.45 -6.68 5.18
C ASN A 15 25.67 -6.02 4.04
N THR A 16 24.55 -5.38 4.33
CA THR A 16 23.67 -4.79 3.32
C THR A 16 23.06 -3.51 3.87
N ARG A 17 23.01 -2.46 3.05
CA ARG A 17 22.32 -1.22 3.42
C ARG A 17 20.84 -1.50 3.62
N ILE A 18 20.34 -1.35 4.84
CA ILE A 18 18.92 -1.45 5.17
C ILE A 18 18.31 -0.05 5.07
N PHE A 19 17.42 0.13 4.11
CA PHE A 19 16.68 1.39 3.94
C PHE A 19 15.54 1.48 4.95
N ASN A 20 15.20 2.71 5.36
CA ASN A 20 14.06 2.99 6.24
C ASN A 20 12.72 2.94 5.47
N THR A 21 12.41 1.77 4.93
CA THR A 21 11.21 1.42 4.14
C THR A 21 10.78 0.01 4.49
N ALA A 22 9.47 -0.25 4.57
CA ALA A 22 8.97 -1.61 4.68
C ALA A 22 9.13 -2.38 3.37
N PHE A 23 9.06 -3.72 3.44
CA PHE A 23 9.01 -4.58 2.26
C PHE A 23 7.83 -4.19 1.35
N ASP A 24 8.09 -3.96 0.07
CA ASP A 24 7.10 -3.49 -0.88
C ASP A 24 6.81 -4.55 -1.95
N TYR A 25 5.65 -5.19 -1.82
CA TYR A 25 5.21 -6.24 -2.74
C TYR A 25 4.89 -5.70 -4.15
N GLY A 26 4.61 -4.39 -4.27
CA GLY A 26 4.37 -3.71 -5.54
C GLY A 26 5.62 -3.05 -6.10
N SER A 27 6.81 -3.31 -5.53
CA SER A 27 8.07 -2.79 -6.07
C SER A 27 8.32 -3.31 -7.48
N ILE A 28 8.80 -2.44 -8.38
CA ILE A 28 9.22 -2.84 -9.73
C ILE A 28 10.40 -3.85 -9.69
N MET A 29 11.15 -3.84 -8.58
CA MET A 29 12.28 -4.74 -8.35
C MET A 29 11.84 -6.10 -7.81
N MET A 30 10.55 -6.29 -7.52
CA MET A 30 10.04 -7.59 -7.10
C MET A 30 9.95 -8.50 -8.33
N PRO A 31 10.69 -9.63 -8.39
CA PRO A 31 10.59 -10.56 -9.50
C PRO A 31 9.18 -11.16 -9.59
N GLU A 32 8.78 -11.66 -10.76
CA GLU A 32 7.59 -12.49 -10.88
C GLU A 32 7.71 -13.76 -10.02
N ILE A 33 6.58 -14.38 -9.66
CA ILE A 33 6.60 -15.48 -8.70
C ILE A 33 7.34 -16.74 -9.19
N SER A 34 7.33 -16.98 -10.50
CA SER A 34 7.99 -18.11 -11.15
C SER A 34 9.43 -17.81 -11.57
N PHE A 35 9.99 -16.65 -11.22
CA PHE A 35 11.28 -16.21 -11.75
C PHE A 35 12.39 -17.24 -11.45
N GLY A 36 13.08 -17.70 -12.48
CA GLY A 36 14.11 -18.73 -12.35
C GLY A 36 13.60 -20.13 -12.02
N SER A 37 12.29 -20.40 -12.09
CA SER A 37 11.72 -21.73 -11.94
C SER A 37 11.99 -22.60 -13.17
N LYS A 38 12.28 -23.91 -12.99
CA LYS A 38 12.48 -24.85 -14.13
C LYS A 38 11.18 -25.37 -14.73
N ASN A 39 10.10 -25.37 -13.95
CA ASN A 39 8.83 -26.03 -14.28
C ASN A 39 7.63 -25.09 -14.16
N GLY A 40 7.87 -23.77 -14.15
CA GLY A 40 6.83 -22.76 -13.98
C GLY A 40 6.19 -22.70 -12.59
N ARG A 41 6.59 -23.55 -11.63
CA ARG A 41 6.11 -23.46 -10.25
C ARG A 41 6.65 -22.21 -9.57
N ASN A 42 5.95 -21.76 -8.53
CA ASN A 42 6.38 -20.65 -7.69
C ASN A 42 7.82 -20.89 -7.18
N ALA A 43 8.70 -19.93 -7.43
CA ALA A 43 10.07 -19.93 -6.94
C ALA A 43 10.18 -19.40 -5.49
N TYR A 44 9.16 -18.67 -5.02
CA TYR A 44 9.05 -18.17 -3.66
C TYR A 44 7.59 -18.02 -3.23
N GLU A 45 7.36 -17.84 -1.93
CA GLU A 45 6.04 -17.64 -1.35
C GLU A 45 5.91 -16.32 -0.60
N VAL A 46 4.67 -15.85 -0.43
CA VAL A 46 4.37 -14.65 0.37
C VAL A 46 3.77 -15.05 1.71
N LEU A 47 4.54 -14.83 2.79
CA LEU A 47 4.18 -15.29 4.14
C LEU A 47 3.08 -14.47 4.84
N LYS A 48 2.86 -13.22 4.43
CA LYS A 48 2.02 -12.28 5.22
C LYS A 48 0.52 -12.39 4.93
N SER A 49 0.13 -12.12 3.69
CA SER A 49 -1.23 -12.35 3.20
C SER A 49 -1.09 -12.94 1.82
N LYS A 50 -1.78 -14.06 1.57
CA LYS A 50 -1.74 -14.74 0.28
C LYS A 50 -2.15 -13.82 -0.87
N ALA A 51 -3.01 -12.83 -0.63
CA ALA A 51 -3.44 -11.89 -1.66
C ALA A 51 -2.32 -11.01 -2.23
N TYR A 52 -1.22 -10.78 -1.50
CA TYR A 52 -0.06 -10.05 -2.02
C TYR A 52 0.64 -10.78 -3.18
N ILE A 53 0.42 -12.10 -3.31
CA ILE A 53 0.99 -12.90 -4.39
C ILE A 53 0.56 -12.40 -5.78
N HIS A 54 -0.61 -11.77 -5.87
CA HIS A 54 -1.15 -11.26 -7.14
C HIS A 54 -0.57 -9.90 -7.53
N MET A 55 0.29 -9.29 -6.71
CA MET A 55 0.89 -7.97 -6.98
C MET A 55 2.33 -8.04 -7.47
N VAL A 56 3.02 -9.16 -7.23
CA VAL A 56 4.47 -9.30 -7.52
C VAL A 56 4.72 -9.47 -9.02
N GLY A 57 5.91 -9.08 -9.47
CA GLY A 57 6.29 -9.19 -10.88
C GLY A 57 5.82 -8.06 -11.78
N GLN A 58 5.16 -7.04 -11.23
CA GLN A 58 4.73 -5.88 -12.02
C GLN A 58 5.92 -5.10 -12.59
N ARG A 59 5.75 -4.53 -13.79
CA ARG A 59 6.76 -3.73 -14.51
C ARG A 59 6.21 -2.40 -15.04
N GLU A 60 5.05 -1.97 -14.55
CA GLU A 60 4.37 -0.77 -15.03
C GLU A 60 5.00 0.51 -14.47
N GLU A 61 5.26 0.56 -13.16
CA GLU A 61 5.75 1.79 -12.52
C GLU A 61 6.63 1.51 -11.30
N PHE A 62 7.49 2.48 -10.96
CA PHE A 62 8.21 2.46 -9.68
C PHE A 62 7.23 2.70 -8.52
N SER A 63 7.34 1.89 -7.47
CA SER A 63 6.62 2.21 -6.23
C SER A 63 7.21 3.47 -5.60
N HIS A 64 6.41 4.15 -4.76
CA HIS A 64 6.89 5.30 -3.99
C HIS A 64 8.15 4.98 -3.18
N ASN A 65 8.24 3.77 -2.62
CA ASN A 65 9.40 3.35 -1.86
C ASN A 65 10.61 3.01 -2.74
N ASP A 66 10.44 2.63 -4.01
CA ASP A 66 11.56 2.48 -4.95
C ASP A 66 12.20 3.85 -5.21
N LEU A 67 11.38 4.85 -5.56
CA LEU A 67 11.85 6.22 -5.79
C LEU A 67 12.47 6.84 -4.53
N LYS A 68 11.88 6.57 -3.36
CA LYS A 68 12.45 6.99 -2.07
C LYS A 68 13.84 6.41 -1.83
N LYS A 69 14.06 5.12 -2.13
CA LYS A 69 15.37 4.48 -1.97
C LYS A 69 16.38 5.08 -2.94
N ILE A 70 16.01 5.27 -4.21
CA ILE A 70 16.86 5.93 -5.21
C ILE A 70 17.25 7.33 -4.72
N ASN A 71 16.29 8.14 -4.29
CA ASN A 71 16.55 9.47 -3.75
C ASN A 71 17.46 9.43 -2.50
N ASP A 72 17.28 8.46 -1.60
CA ASP A 72 18.12 8.31 -0.41
C ASP A 72 19.55 7.83 -0.75
N VAL A 73 19.78 7.20 -1.90
CA VAL A 73 21.13 6.85 -2.38
C VAL A 73 21.79 8.05 -3.02
N TYR A 74 21.14 8.71 -3.97
CA TYR A 74 21.78 9.69 -4.85
C TYR A 74 21.62 11.15 -4.41
N CYS A 75 20.62 11.46 -3.58
CA CYS A 75 20.25 12.85 -3.25
C CYS A 75 20.34 13.15 -1.75
N LYS A 76 20.94 12.25 -0.97
CA LYS A 76 21.08 12.40 0.47
C LYS A 76 21.93 13.62 0.80
N GLY A 77 21.43 14.48 1.69
CA GLY A 77 22.16 15.65 2.19
C GLY A 77 21.92 16.96 1.42
N LEU A 78 21.30 16.92 0.23
CA LEU A 78 21.05 18.13 -0.58
C LEU A 78 20.10 19.14 0.12
N CYS A 79 19.22 18.65 0.99
CA CYS A 79 18.26 19.47 1.71
C CYS A 79 18.64 19.57 3.20
N ALA A 80 19.48 20.55 3.57
CA ALA A 80 20.03 20.71 4.92
C ALA A 80 19.09 21.40 5.94
N ARG A 81 18.23 22.35 5.51
CA ARG A 81 17.27 23.07 6.38
C ARG A 81 15.85 22.51 6.24
N LYS A 82 15.54 21.41 6.93
CA LYS A 82 14.22 20.74 6.79
C LYS A 82 13.21 21.24 7.83
N PHE A 83 12.56 22.38 7.53
CA PHE A 83 11.40 22.89 8.24
C PHE A 83 10.24 21.86 8.17
N LYS A 84 10.08 21.04 9.23
CA LYS A 84 9.04 20.01 9.41
C LYS A 84 9.16 18.81 8.45
N GLY A 85 9.80 17.73 8.91
CA GLY A 85 9.99 16.51 8.12
C GLY A 85 8.71 15.88 7.52
N CYS A 86 8.83 15.28 6.34
CA CYS A 86 7.75 14.58 5.64
C CYS A 86 7.18 13.42 6.48
N LYS A 87 5.85 13.29 6.51
CA LYS A 87 5.15 12.26 7.29
C LYS A 87 4.65 11.12 6.40
N HIS A 88 4.16 10.06 7.05
CA HIS A 88 3.55 8.89 6.41
C HIS A 88 4.40 8.28 5.29
N GLY A 89 5.73 8.22 5.45
CA GLY A 89 6.63 7.64 4.45
C GLY A 89 7.02 8.56 3.28
N GLY A 90 6.59 9.83 3.29
CA GLY A 90 7.08 10.83 2.35
C GLY A 90 8.58 11.12 2.51
N TYR A 91 9.20 11.64 1.47
CA TYR A 91 10.61 12.03 1.43
C TYR A 91 10.77 13.35 0.68
N PHE A 92 11.89 14.03 0.86
CA PHE A 92 12.13 15.32 0.19
C PHE A 92 12.62 15.09 -1.23
N SER A 93 12.11 15.87 -2.19
CA SER A 93 12.71 15.96 -3.52
C SER A 93 14.11 16.56 -3.44
N SER A 94 14.99 16.19 -4.38
CA SER A 94 16.33 16.74 -4.52
C SER A 94 16.33 18.21 -4.90
N ASP A 95 15.42 18.60 -5.79
CA ASP A 95 15.57 19.86 -6.55
C ASP A 95 15.00 21.06 -5.77
N TYR A 96 13.88 20.85 -5.07
CA TYR A 96 13.14 21.93 -4.41
C TYR A 96 12.92 21.68 -2.91
N CYS A 97 13.46 20.59 -2.36
CA CYS A 97 13.27 20.20 -0.97
C CYS A 97 11.79 20.21 -0.53
N VAL A 98 10.89 19.80 -1.42
CA VAL A 98 9.46 19.63 -1.12
C VAL A 98 9.15 18.16 -0.85
N CYS A 99 8.14 17.87 -0.03
CA CYS A 99 7.79 16.48 0.25
C CYS A 99 7.11 15.81 -0.94
N ASN A 100 7.75 14.76 -1.47
CA ASN A 100 7.11 13.73 -2.28
C ASN A 100 6.27 12.85 -1.37
N CYS A 101 4.96 12.86 -1.59
CA CYS A 101 4.00 12.15 -0.76
C CYS A 101 3.59 10.82 -1.38
N PRO A 102 3.44 9.76 -0.56
CA PRO A 102 2.99 8.50 -1.08
C PRO A 102 1.54 8.56 -1.57
N PRO A 103 1.15 7.64 -2.47
CA PRO A 103 -0.21 7.55 -2.96
C PRO A 103 -1.25 7.61 -1.84
N GLY A 104 -2.21 8.52 -2.01
CA GLY A 104 -3.28 8.79 -1.05
C GLY A 104 -2.96 9.85 0.03
N TYR A 105 -1.73 10.36 0.10
CA TYR A 105 -1.35 11.49 0.94
C TYR A 105 -0.97 12.72 0.10
N ALA A 106 -1.07 13.91 0.70
CA ALA A 106 -0.81 15.17 0.04
C ALA A 106 -0.39 16.28 1.03
N GLY A 107 -0.08 17.45 0.46
CA GLY A 107 0.29 18.67 1.18
C GLY A 107 1.77 18.73 1.54
N LYS A 108 2.21 19.91 1.98
CA LYS A 108 3.64 20.24 2.20
C LYS A 108 4.40 19.24 3.10
N THR A 109 3.71 18.51 3.97
CA THR A 109 4.30 17.53 4.90
C THR A 109 3.70 16.12 4.79
N CYS A 110 2.91 15.83 3.75
CA CYS A 110 2.22 14.54 3.56
C CYS A 110 1.28 14.14 4.69
N THR A 111 0.72 15.13 5.40
CA THR A 111 -0.24 14.93 6.50
C THR A 111 -1.69 14.99 6.06
N LYS A 112 -1.96 15.60 4.89
CA LYS A 112 -3.31 15.70 4.32
C LYS A 112 -3.63 14.43 3.54
N ILE A 113 -4.91 14.08 3.48
CA ILE A 113 -5.40 13.01 2.61
C ILE A 113 -5.57 13.60 1.20
N ALA A 114 -5.14 12.85 0.18
CA ALA A 114 -5.27 13.26 -1.21
C ALA A 114 -6.74 13.52 -1.60
N LYS A 115 -6.95 14.30 -2.67
CA LYS A 115 -8.29 14.57 -3.18
C LYS A 115 -8.88 13.31 -3.83
N SER A 116 -10.15 13.04 -3.53
CA SER A 116 -10.96 12.09 -4.29
C SER A 116 -11.47 12.74 -5.58
N VAL A 117 -11.79 11.93 -6.57
CA VAL A 117 -12.45 12.32 -7.84
C VAL A 117 -13.81 11.62 -7.88
N GLY A 118 -14.88 12.39 -8.02
CA GLY A 118 -16.27 11.91 -7.89
C GLY A 118 -16.77 11.85 -6.45
N TYR A 119 -18.02 11.41 -6.25
CA TYR A 119 -18.65 11.35 -4.93
C TYR A 119 -18.26 10.10 -4.13
N CYS A 120 -17.52 10.32 -3.04
CA CYS A 120 -16.99 9.29 -2.14
C CYS A 120 -17.56 9.37 -0.73
N GLY A 121 -18.73 10.01 -0.57
CA GLY A 121 -19.29 10.40 0.72
C GLY A 121 -18.81 11.77 1.19
N ARG A 122 -19.46 12.29 2.25
CA ARG A 122 -19.22 13.65 2.78
C ARG A 122 -17.84 13.82 3.46
N LYS A 123 -17.26 12.73 3.98
CA LYS A 123 -16.04 12.78 4.80
C LYS A 123 -14.93 11.93 4.19
N LYS A 124 -13.73 12.50 4.06
CA LYS A 124 -12.49 11.77 3.68
C LYS A 124 -11.86 11.02 4.86
N ARG A 125 -12.30 11.34 6.09
CA ARG A 125 -11.86 10.71 7.33
C ARG A 125 -13.06 10.11 8.04
N LEU A 126 -13.02 8.82 8.24
CA LEU A 126 -13.98 8.05 9.02
C LEU A 126 -13.34 7.64 10.35
N PHE A 127 -14.17 7.40 11.34
CA PHE A 127 -13.73 6.96 12.66
C PHE A 127 -14.31 5.58 12.95
N ALA A 128 -13.45 4.62 13.26
CA ALA A 128 -13.83 3.30 13.69
C ALA A 128 -14.24 3.33 15.17
N THR A 129 -15.30 2.61 15.50
CA THR A 129 -15.81 2.41 16.86
C THR A 129 -15.87 0.91 17.15
N GLU A 130 -16.21 0.51 18.37
CA GLU A 130 -16.35 -0.92 18.71
C GLU A 130 -17.45 -1.60 17.87
N SER A 131 -18.52 -0.87 17.59
CA SER A 131 -19.58 -1.29 16.68
C SER A 131 -19.09 -1.38 15.24
N LYS A 132 -19.42 -2.50 14.57
CA LYS A 132 -19.10 -2.75 13.15
C LYS A 132 -19.81 -1.72 12.27
N ARG A 133 -19.04 -1.03 11.43
CA ARG A 133 -19.52 -0.09 10.41
C ARG A 133 -19.25 -0.63 9.01
N ARG A 134 -20.03 -0.17 8.03
CA ARG A 134 -19.89 -0.55 6.61
C ARG A 134 -19.57 0.67 5.76
N LEU A 135 -18.74 0.47 4.74
CA LEU A 135 -18.39 1.42 3.70
C LEU A 135 -18.63 0.75 2.34
N VAL A 136 -19.37 1.41 1.47
CA VAL A 136 -19.66 0.94 0.12
C VAL A 136 -19.23 2.00 -0.88
N LEU A 137 -18.42 1.60 -1.86
CA LEU A 137 -17.95 2.47 -2.95
C LEU A 137 -18.35 1.79 -4.26
N LYS A 138 -19.01 2.53 -5.16
CA LYS A 138 -19.54 2.02 -6.44
C LYS A 138 -19.26 2.98 -7.60
N GLY A 139 -19.08 2.40 -8.77
CA GLY A 139 -18.98 3.08 -10.05
C GLY A 139 -17.63 3.73 -10.32
N LYS A 140 -17.58 4.45 -11.44
CA LYS A 140 -16.38 5.12 -11.97
C LYS A 140 -16.00 6.34 -11.13
N LYS A 141 -15.04 6.17 -10.22
CA LYS A 141 -14.54 7.23 -9.32
C LYS A 141 -13.26 6.81 -8.64
N LYS A 142 -12.52 7.80 -8.12
CA LYS A 142 -11.33 7.59 -7.30
C LYS A 142 -11.56 8.10 -5.89
N CYS A 143 -11.66 7.21 -4.91
CA CYS A 143 -11.91 7.55 -3.52
C CYS A 143 -10.68 7.30 -2.66
N VAL A 144 -10.24 8.34 -1.94
CA VAL A 144 -9.18 8.24 -0.93
C VAL A 144 -9.80 8.51 0.44
N ILE A 145 -9.88 7.48 1.27
CA ILE A 145 -10.57 7.52 2.57
C ILE A 145 -9.64 6.99 3.66
N ALA A 146 -9.43 7.78 4.71
CA ALA A 146 -8.76 7.33 5.92
C ALA A 146 -9.77 6.83 6.94
N ILE A 147 -9.50 5.68 7.55
CA ILE A 147 -10.23 5.16 8.70
C ILE A 147 -9.28 5.23 9.89
N ASP A 148 -9.65 6.06 10.87
CA ASP A 148 -8.90 6.34 12.09
C ASP A 148 -9.57 5.70 13.31
N THR A 149 -8.80 5.40 14.36
CA THR A 149 -9.30 5.03 15.70
C THR A 149 -8.46 5.74 16.79
N ARG A 150 -8.88 5.57 18.05
CA ARG A 150 -8.25 6.14 19.25
C ARG A 150 -6.84 5.57 19.47
N ALA A 151 -6.04 6.30 20.25
CA ALA A 151 -4.75 5.81 20.71
C ALA A 151 -4.90 4.49 21.49
N GLY A 152 -3.93 3.58 21.37
CA GLY A 152 -3.98 2.25 21.98
C GLY A 152 -4.92 1.24 21.29
N ARG A 153 -5.57 1.63 20.19
CA ARG A 153 -6.44 0.74 19.39
C ARG A 153 -5.98 0.67 17.94
N ASN A 154 -6.42 -0.39 17.26
CA ASN A 154 -6.11 -0.64 15.85
C ASN A 154 -7.42 -0.80 15.05
N VAL A 155 -7.38 -0.49 13.76
CA VAL A 155 -8.51 -0.69 12.85
C VAL A 155 -8.53 -2.13 12.38
N ALA A 156 -9.57 -2.88 12.77
CA ALA A 156 -9.88 -4.17 12.16
C ALA A 156 -10.76 -3.94 10.94
N LEU A 157 -10.41 -4.57 9.82
CA LEU A 157 -11.07 -4.37 8.55
C LEU A 157 -11.29 -5.71 7.85
N VAL A 158 -12.48 -5.88 7.28
CA VAL A 158 -12.81 -7.01 6.41
C VAL A 158 -13.30 -6.45 5.08
N VAL A 159 -12.67 -6.89 4.00
CA VAL A 159 -13.16 -6.64 2.65
C VAL A 159 -14.23 -7.69 2.37
N GLU A 160 -15.49 -7.27 2.46
CA GLU A 160 -16.65 -8.15 2.27
C GLU A 160 -16.79 -8.52 0.79
N LYS A 161 -16.58 -7.54 -0.10
CA LYS A 161 -16.61 -7.73 -1.55
C LYS A 161 -15.70 -6.73 -2.27
N VAL A 162 -14.98 -7.19 -3.29
CA VAL A 162 -14.40 -6.38 -4.37
C VAL A 162 -14.91 -6.95 -5.67
N GLU A 163 -15.35 -6.09 -6.57
CA GLU A 163 -15.71 -6.40 -7.95
C GLU A 163 -15.14 -5.30 -8.83
N THR A 164 -14.01 -5.57 -9.49
CA THR A 164 -13.40 -4.69 -10.48
C THR A 164 -12.82 -5.52 -11.62
N GLU A 165 -12.30 -4.87 -12.65
CA GLU A 165 -11.45 -5.51 -13.65
C GLU A 165 -10.34 -6.35 -13.01
N ARG A 166 -10.19 -7.59 -13.51
CA ARG A 166 -9.14 -8.51 -13.10
C ARG A 166 -7.85 -8.16 -13.82
N LEU A 167 -6.79 -7.95 -13.05
CA LEU A 167 -5.46 -7.65 -13.56
C LEU A 167 -4.41 -8.48 -12.81
N LEU A 168 -3.46 -9.06 -13.55
CA LEU A 168 -2.33 -9.82 -13.01
C LEU A 168 -1.05 -9.43 -13.78
N PRO A 169 -0.03 -8.87 -13.11
CA PRO A 169 -0.01 -8.44 -11.71
C PRO A 169 -1.01 -7.30 -11.42
N CYS A 170 -1.63 -7.31 -10.24
CA CYS A 170 -2.51 -6.26 -9.77
C CYS A 170 -1.68 -5.08 -9.25
N VAL A 171 -1.71 -3.96 -9.97
CA VAL A 171 -0.92 -2.75 -9.68
C VAL A 171 -1.75 -1.64 -9.03
N GLN A 172 -1.07 -0.64 -8.49
CA GLN A 172 -1.73 0.52 -7.89
C GLN A 172 -2.65 1.25 -8.87
N ASN A 173 -3.58 2.05 -8.35
CA ASN A 173 -4.61 2.73 -9.15
C ASN A 173 -5.49 1.77 -9.98
N LYS A 174 -5.52 0.48 -9.68
CA LYS A 174 -6.46 -0.51 -10.24
C LYS A 174 -7.17 -1.19 -9.07
N GLY A 175 -8.49 -1.04 -8.99
CA GLY A 175 -9.28 -1.68 -7.94
C GLY A 175 -9.16 -1.02 -6.57
N LEU A 176 -8.89 -1.83 -5.53
CA LEU A 176 -8.82 -1.38 -4.13
C LEU A 176 -7.41 -1.55 -3.55
N GLU A 177 -6.76 -0.46 -3.17
CA GLU A 177 -5.54 -0.48 -2.35
C GLU A 177 -5.85 -0.19 -0.87
N ILE A 178 -5.31 -1.03 0.02
CA ILE A 178 -5.46 -0.94 1.47
C ILE A 178 -4.09 -0.75 2.11
N LYS A 179 -3.78 0.48 2.54
CA LYS A 179 -2.56 0.80 3.31
C LYS A 179 -2.83 0.72 4.81
N TYR A 180 -2.79 -0.49 5.36
CA TYR A 180 -2.98 -0.76 6.79
C TYR A 180 -1.67 -0.82 7.61
N ARG A 181 -0.52 -1.01 6.93
CA ARG A 181 0.82 -1.14 7.57
C ARG A 181 1.36 0.21 8.05
N TYR A 182 2.36 0.20 8.93
CA TYR A 182 2.99 1.42 9.47
C TYR A 182 3.51 2.35 8.38
N ASP A 183 4.41 1.82 7.56
CA ASP A 183 5.01 2.53 6.44
C ASP A 183 3.95 2.68 5.34
N LYS A 184 3.43 3.90 5.23
CA LYS A 184 2.46 4.27 4.19
C LYS A 184 3.15 4.60 2.85
N GLY A 185 4.48 4.65 2.84
CA GLY A 185 5.30 4.72 1.62
C GLY A 185 5.24 3.43 0.81
N ALA A 186 5.21 2.29 1.50
CA ALA A 186 5.08 1.01 0.84
C ALA A 186 3.71 0.84 0.19
N THR A 187 3.64 0.13 -0.93
CA THR A 187 2.38 -0.26 -1.57
C THR A 187 1.51 -1.03 -0.57
N GLY A 188 0.22 -0.67 -0.54
CA GLY A 188 -0.79 -1.36 0.26
C GLY A 188 -1.09 -2.75 -0.30
N LEU A 189 -2.04 -3.47 0.30
CA LEU A 189 -2.60 -4.63 -0.37
C LEU A 189 -3.52 -4.14 -1.49
N VAL A 190 -3.23 -4.48 -2.74
CA VAL A 190 -4.07 -4.11 -3.89
C VAL A 190 -4.89 -5.34 -4.33
N LEU A 191 -6.19 -5.13 -4.54
CA LEU A 191 -7.14 -6.16 -4.97
C LEU A 191 -7.80 -5.71 -6.28
N CYS A 192 -7.52 -6.45 -7.37
CA CYS A 192 -8.06 -6.26 -8.71
C CYS A 192 -8.81 -7.53 -9.14
N GLY A 193 -10.08 -7.43 -9.50
CA GLY A 193 -10.92 -8.59 -9.84
C GLY A 193 -12.01 -8.80 -8.79
N SER A 194 -12.36 -10.07 -8.60
CA SER A 194 -13.42 -10.49 -7.68
C SER A 194 -12.84 -11.11 -6.41
N TYR A 195 -13.05 -10.47 -5.26
CA TYR A 195 -12.62 -10.98 -3.95
C TYR A 195 -13.77 -10.93 -2.94
N ARG A 196 -13.79 -11.87 -2.01
CA ARG A 196 -14.76 -11.92 -0.90
C ARG A 196 -14.08 -12.28 0.40
N ASN A 197 -14.59 -11.72 1.50
CA ASN A 197 -14.21 -12.06 2.88
C ASN A 197 -12.69 -12.02 3.17
N ILE A 198 -11.97 -11.01 2.66
CA ILE A 198 -10.55 -10.84 2.97
C ILE A 198 -10.40 -10.09 4.29
N SER A 199 -9.90 -10.78 5.32
CA SER A 199 -9.58 -10.18 6.61
C SER A 199 -8.24 -9.45 6.56
N ILE A 200 -8.20 -8.19 6.99
CA ILE A 200 -6.99 -7.38 7.07
C ILE A 200 -6.51 -7.32 8.53
N PRO A 201 -5.24 -7.68 8.80
CA PRO A 201 -4.71 -7.65 10.16
C PRO A 201 -4.79 -6.25 10.81
N PRO A 202 -5.35 -6.13 12.04
CA PRO A 202 -5.47 -4.87 12.74
C PRO A 202 -4.13 -4.43 13.32
N THR A 203 -3.27 -3.86 12.48
CA THR A 203 -1.87 -3.54 12.86
C THR A 203 -1.68 -2.11 13.36
N PHE A 204 -2.47 -1.14 12.90
CA PHE A 204 -2.31 0.27 13.24
C PHE A 204 -3.64 0.99 13.47
N SER A 205 -3.55 2.16 14.11
CA SER A 205 -4.69 3.04 14.41
C SER A 205 -5.22 3.81 13.20
N ARG A 206 -4.53 3.74 12.06
CA ARG A 206 -4.95 4.37 10.79
C ARG A 206 -4.75 3.41 9.62
N THR A 207 -5.82 3.21 8.87
CA THR A 207 -5.83 2.53 7.58
C THR A 207 -6.27 3.51 6.49
N LEU A 208 -5.54 3.55 5.38
CA LEU A 208 -5.93 4.34 4.21
C LEU A 208 -6.48 3.40 3.13
N LEU A 209 -7.61 3.76 2.56
CA LEU A 209 -8.26 3.09 1.44
C LEU A 209 -8.15 3.97 0.20
N ILE A 210 -7.71 3.38 -0.90
CA ILE A 210 -7.69 4.01 -2.22
C ILE A 210 -8.48 3.10 -3.15
N TYR A 211 -9.69 3.50 -3.49
CA TYR A 211 -10.52 2.82 -4.48
C TYR A 211 -10.40 3.57 -5.81
N HIS A 212 -10.19 2.85 -6.90
CA HIS A 212 -10.27 3.37 -8.26
C HIS A 212 -11.16 2.46 -9.10
N GLY A 213 -12.43 2.85 -9.22
CA GLY A 213 -13.38 2.22 -10.14
C GLY A 213 -13.24 2.84 -11.52
N LEU A 214 -13.11 2.00 -12.55
CA LEU A 214 -12.99 2.42 -13.95
C LEU A 214 -14.33 2.26 -14.70
N GLU A 215 -15.19 1.37 -14.23
CA GLU A 215 -16.51 1.09 -14.80
C GLU A 215 -17.65 1.33 -13.79
N ASN A 216 -18.88 1.43 -14.30
CA ASN A 216 -20.08 1.73 -13.50
C ASN A 216 -20.51 0.56 -12.59
N ASN A 217 -20.23 -0.68 -13.02
CA ASN A 217 -20.49 -1.92 -12.27
C ASN A 217 -19.44 -2.18 -11.16
N HIS A 218 -18.30 -1.47 -11.15
CA HIS A 218 -17.26 -1.68 -10.15
C HIS A 218 -17.79 -1.36 -8.75
N GLU A 219 -17.48 -2.21 -7.78
CA GLU A 219 -17.95 -2.07 -6.40
C GLU A 219 -16.93 -2.61 -5.39
N VAL A 220 -16.85 -1.92 -4.24
CA VAL A 220 -16.19 -2.42 -3.05
C VAL A 220 -17.11 -2.28 -1.85
N ARG A 221 -17.21 -3.35 -1.04
CA ARG A 221 -17.88 -3.37 0.27
C ARG A 221 -16.86 -3.74 1.34
N ILE A 222 -16.74 -2.88 2.33
CA ILE A 222 -15.80 -3.05 3.44
C ILE A 222 -16.58 -2.89 4.74
N SER A 223 -16.26 -3.73 5.71
CA SER A 223 -16.61 -3.46 7.10
C SER A 223 -15.40 -3.21 7.95
N TYR A 224 -15.58 -2.36 8.95
CA TYR A 224 -14.50 -1.95 9.84
C TYR A 224 -15.02 -1.68 11.25
N ARG A 225 -14.15 -1.89 12.23
CA ARG A 225 -14.34 -1.55 13.63
C ARG A 225 -12.99 -1.32 14.30
N GLU A 226 -12.97 -0.72 15.47
CA GLU A 226 -11.77 -0.68 16.28
C GLU A 226 -11.66 -1.95 17.14
N VAL A 227 -10.42 -2.35 17.43
CA VAL A 227 -10.10 -3.42 18.37
C VAL A 227 -8.96 -2.96 19.28
N LYS A 228 -8.93 -3.48 20.52
CA LYS A 228 -7.81 -3.23 21.44
C LYS A 228 -6.51 -3.71 20.78
N ARG A 229 -5.45 -2.91 20.85
CA ARG A 229 -4.13 -3.31 20.37
C ARG A 229 -3.66 -4.49 21.22
N ARG A 230 -3.34 -5.62 20.58
CA ARG A 230 -2.65 -6.73 21.25
C ARG A 230 -1.25 -6.23 21.61
N LYS A 231 -0.88 -6.36 22.89
CA LYS A 231 0.48 -6.12 23.38
C LYS A 231 1.42 -7.16 22.78
#